data_AF-A0AA36D4B7-F1
#
_entry.id   AF-A0AA36D4B7-F1
#
_cell.length_a   1.000
_cell.length_b   1.000
_cell.length_c   1.000
_cell.angle_alpha   90.00
_cell.angle_beta   90.00
_cell.angle_gamma   90.00
#
_symmetry.space_group_name_H-M   'P 1'
#
loop_
_entity.id
_entity.type
_entity.pdbx_description
1 polymer ?
#
loop_
_entity_poly.entity_id
_entity_poly.type
_entity_poly.pdbx_seq_one_letter_code
_entity_poly.pdbx_strand_id
1 'polypeptide(L)'
;MIRRGSEVNAKALPPKTEYILYCRPSQLQVKLMQELCDDMMADPLTIIMHLRSIANHPSLFLGKNLEEGTRPRIQRLAQQYASKTSGFVENSGKLVVFASLLVAFAQSGEKAVIFSNFTQTLDMLASFCRNFNFNVERLDGQVPTKERQKIVNRFNDPATPANTILLVSTKAGGTGLNLIGASRLVLFDSDWNPANDLQAMARIWRDGQKKSCHIYRLVTSGTIDEKILQRQIKKTGLHAIFDMETSVVAPEFQEEDLKDIFEVETADESNTHRIMGCHCEGDGTTAEERDIEEEGDGDAESNEKENKAD
;
A
#
# COMPACT_ATOMS: atom_id res chain seq x y z
N MET A 1 -22.11 -19.56 -14.34
CA MET A 1 -20.73 -19.03 -14.21
C MET A 1 -20.15 -19.59 -12.92
N ILE A 2 -19.03 -20.32 -12.96
CA ILE A 2 -18.44 -20.95 -11.76
C ILE A 2 -17.36 -20.01 -11.20
N ARG A 3 -17.57 -19.48 -10.00
CA ARG A 3 -16.60 -18.66 -9.25
C ARG A 3 -16.11 -19.52 -8.07
N ARG A 4 -14.84 -19.91 -8.06
CA ARG A 4 -14.21 -20.58 -6.90
C ARG A 4 -13.63 -19.51 -5.98
N GLY A 5 -14.01 -19.52 -4.70
CA GLY A 5 -13.49 -18.60 -3.69
C GLY A 5 -12.01 -18.86 -3.38
N SER A 6 -11.31 -17.83 -2.88
CA SER A 6 -9.92 -17.92 -2.41
C SER A 6 -9.71 -18.99 -1.32
N GLU A 7 -10.76 -19.34 -0.58
CA GLU A 7 -10.78 -20.37 0.47
C GLU A 7 -10.42 -21.78 -0.04
N VAL A 8 -10.78 -22.10 -1.29
CA VAL A 8 -10.40 -23.39 -1.91
C VAL A 8 -8.90 -23.42 -2.19
N ASN A 9 -8.31 -22.27 -2.55
CA ASN A 9 -6.88 -22.15 -2.79
C ASN A 9 -6.07 -22.16 -1.48
N ALA A 10 -6.64 -21.66 -0.37
CA ALA A 10 -5.98 -21.65 0.94
C ALA A 10 -5.62 -23.05 1.45
N LYS A 11 -6.33 -24.10 1.00
CA LYS A 11 -6.01 -25.50 1.33
C LYS A 11 -4.81 -26.06 0.56
N ALA A 12 -4.39 -25.41 -0.52
CA ALA A 12 -3.37 -25.91 -1.45
C ALA A 12 -2.17 -24.97 -1.64
N LEU A 13 -2.27 -23.73 -1.16
CA LEU A 13 -1.21 -22.72 -1.24
C LEU A 13 -0.59 -22.47 0.13
N PRO A 14 0.67 -22.01 0.18
CA PRO A 14 1.28 -21.56 1.42
C PRO A 14 0.48 -20.45 2.12
N PRO A 15 0.68 -20.23 3.42
CA PRO A 15 0.03 -19.16 4.17
C PRO A 15 0.21 -17.80 3.51
N LYS A 16 -0.81 -16.95 3.63
CA LYS A 16 -0.79 -15.58 3.13
C LYS A 16 -1.28 -14.63 4.21
N THR A 17 -0.44 -13.68 4.60
CA THR A 17 -0.78 -12.62 5.56
C THR A 17 -0.89 -11.28 4.83
N GLU A 18 -1.96 -10.53 5.13
CA GLU A 18 -2.21 -9.20 4.59
C GLU A 18 -2.12 -8.17 5.73
N TYR A 19 -1.23 -7.20 5.57
CA TYR A 19 -1.03 -6.09 6.52
C TYR A 19 -1.51 -4.79 5.89
N ILE A 20 -2.27 -4.01 6.64
CA ILE A 20 -2.60 -2.63 6.30
C ILE A 20 -1.72 -1.74 7.16
N LEU A 21 -0.76 -1.06 6.52
CA LEU A 21 0.21 -0.20 7.19
C LEU A 21 -0.23 1.26 7.08
N TYR A 22 -0.79 1.76 8.17
CA TYR A 22 -1.19 3.14 8.36
C TYR A 22 0.06 4.02 8.55
N CYS A 23 0.38 4.79 7.51
CA CYS A 23 1.55 5.64 7.42
C CYS A 23 1.17 7.06 7.84
N ARG A 24 1.71 7.56 8.95
CA ARG A 24 1.50 8.96 9.38
C ARG A 24 2.02 9.93 8.30
N PRO A 25 1.21 10.86 7.78
CA PRO A 25 1.67 11.82 6.78
C PRO A 25 2.73 12.77 7.37
N SER A 26 3.67 13.21 6.52
CA SER A 26 4.62 14.26 6.89
C SER A 26 3.93 15.61 7.04
N GLN A 27 4.55 16.54 7.77
CA GLN A 27 4.04 17.92 7.89
C GLN A 27 3.87 18.59 6.52
N LEU A 28 4.77 18.29 5.57
CA LEU A 28 4.69 18.83 4.22
C LEU A 28 3.49 18.24 3.46
N GLN A 29 3.23 16.95 3.59
CA GLN A 29 2.06 16.31 2.98
C GLN A 29 0.76 16.94 3.49
N VAL A 30 0.62 17.09 4.81
CA VAL A 30 -0.57 17.70 5.43
C VAL A 30 -0.79 19.12 4.90
N LYS A 31 0.23 19.98 4.94
CA LYS A 31 0.13 21.37 4.48
C LYS A 31 -0.28 21.48 3.02
N LEU A 32 0.38 20.71 2.14
CA LEU A 32 0.08 20.74 0.71
C LEU A 32 -1.34 20.26 0.41
N MET A 33 -1.80 19.20 1.09
CA MET A 33 -3.16 18.68 0.89
C MET A 33 -4.22 19.66 1.38
N GLN A 34 -4.04 20.26 2.57
CA GLN A 34 -4.98 21.26 3.10
C GLN A 34 -5.09 22.47 2.18
N GLU A 35 -3.97 23.07 1.77
CA GLU A 35 -3.98 24.23 0.87
C GLU A 35 -4.61 23.91 -0.50
N LEU A 36 -4.52 22.66 -0.95
CA LEU A 36 -5.12 22.19 -2.18
C LEU A 36 -6.64 21.96 -2.04
N CYS A 37 -7.10 21.39 -0.92
CA CYS A 37 -8.53 21.22 -0.64
C CYS A 37 -9.27 22.57 -0.49
N ASP A 38 -8.56 23.61 -0.05
CA ASP A 38 -9.10 24.98 0.02
C ASP A 38 -9.30 25.66 -1.36
N ASP A 39 -8.91 25.01 -2.46
CA ASP A 39 -9.17 25.51 -3.82
C ASP A 39 -10.53 25.03 -4.36
N MET A 40 -11.61 25.63 -3.86
CA MET A 40 -13.00 25.34 -4.27
C MET A 40 -13.29 25.54 -5.76
N MET A 41 -12.37 26.16 -6.51
CA MET A 41 -12.56 26.48 -7.92
C MET A 41 -11.87 25.47 -8.84
N ALA A 42 -11.10 24.52 -8.30
CA ALA A 42 -10.43 23.50 -9.08
C ALA A 42 -11.37 22.32 -9.36
N ASP A 43 -11.15 21.67 -10.49
CA ASP A 43 -11.88 20.45 -10.83
C ASP A 43 -11.61 19.36 -9.75
N PRO A 44 -12.65 18.75 -9.16
CA PRO A 44 -12.50 17.78 -8.08
C PRO A 44 -11.62 16.57 -8.45
N LEU A 45 -11.69 16.09 -9.70
CA LEU A 45 -10.87 14.96 -10.15
C LEU A 45 -9.39 15.36 -10.21
N THR A 46 -9.09 16.58 -10.64
CA THR A 46 -7.76 17.15 -10.64
C THR A 46 -7.20 17.25 -9.21
N ILE A 47 -8.00 17.75 -8.26
CA ILE A 47 -7.62 17.78 -6.84
C ILE A 47 -7.34 16.36 -6.33
N ILE A 48 -8.25 15.40 -6.57
CA ILE A 48 -8.07 14.00 -6.18
C ILE A 48 -6.77 13.41 -6.73
N MET A 49 -6.45 13.68 -8.00
CA MET A 49 -5.21 13.21 -8.61
C MET A 49 -3.97 13.79 -7.93
N HIS A 50 -4.00 15.07 -7.56
CA HIS A 50 -2.90 15.71 -6.82
C HIS A 50 -2.81 15.22 -5.37
N LEU A 51 -3.93 15.05 -4.65
CA LEU A 51 -3.97 14.48 -3.31
C LEU A 51 -3.34 13.08 -3.29
N ARG A 52 -3.72 12.20 -4.22
CA ARG A 52 -3.12 10.86 -4.34
C ARG A 52 -1.62 10.93 -4.65
N SER A 53 -1.21 11.88 -5.48
CA SER A 53 0.20 12.11 -5.78
C SER A 53 0.99 12.55 -4.53
N ILE A 54 0.46 13.49 -3.75
CA ILE A 54 1.08 13.98 -2.51
C ILE A 54 1.12 12.88 -1.45
N ALA A 55 0.06 12.06 -1.34
CA ALA A 55 -0.01 10.92 -0.43
C ALA A 55 1.10 9.90 -0.69
N ASN A 56 1.42 9.67 -1.97
CA ASN A 56 2.59 8.88 -2.35
C ASN A 56 3.91 9.59 -2.00
N HIS A 57 4.09 10.82 -2.49
CA HIS A 57 5.23 11.67 -2.12
C HIS A 57 5.04 13.12 -2.61
N PRO A 58 5.37 14.15 -1.81
CA PRO A 58 5.27 15.56 -2.23
C PRO A 58 6.01 15.89 -3.54
N SER A 59 7.18 15.32 -3.79
CA SER A 59 7.94 15.57 -5.04
C SER A 59 7.18 15.16 -6.31
N LEU A 60 6.24 14.22 -6.23
CA LEU A 60 5.42 13.83 -7.38
C LEU A 60 4.42 14.93 -7.76
N PHE A 61 4.08 15.80 -6.81
CA PHE A 61 3.30 17.01 -7.05
C PHE A 61 4.20 18.19 -7.42
N LEU A 62 5.28 18.41 -6.66
CA LEU A 62 6.17 19.58 -6.80
C LEU A 62 7.08 19.51 -8.04
N GLY A 63 7.50 18.31 -8.44
CA GLY A 63 8.44 18.07 -9.54
C GLY A 63 7.78 17.98 -10.91
N LYS A 64 6.45 18.12 -11.00
CA LYS A 64 5.78 18.19 -12.30
C LYS A 64 6.19 19.50 -12.97
N ASN A 65 6.73 19.41 -14.18
CA ASN A 65 6.54 20.48 -15.17
C ASN A 65 5.03 20.55 -15.39
N LEU A 66 4.37 21.35 -14.56
CA LEU A 66 2.92 21.48 -14.55
C LEU A 66 2.52 21.85 -15.98
N GLU A 67 1.76 20.95 -16.60
CA GLU A 67 1.39 21.03 -18.02
C GLU A 67 0.76 22.39 -18.34
N GLU A 68 0.89 22.84 -19.58
CA GLU A 68 0.15 23.99 -20.11
C GLU A 68 -1.35 23.75 -19.89
N GLY A 69 -1.94 24.45 -18.92
CA GLY A 69 -3.33 24.25 -18.48
C GLY A 69 -3.50 24.00 -16.98
N THR A 70 -2.42 23.75 -16.23
CA THR A 70 -2.48 23.69 -14.77
C THR A 70 -2.92 25.05 -14.21
N ARG A 71 -3.88 25.05 -13.28
CA ARG A 71 -4.40 26.28 -12.69
C ARG A 71 -3.29 27.11 -12.01
N PRO A 72 -3.27 28.44 -12.16
CA PRO A 72 -2.22 29.30 -11.60
C PRO A 72 -2.04 29.19 -10.08
N ARG A 73 -3.10 28.83 -9.33
CA ARG A 73 -3.01 28.62 -7.87
C ARG A 73 -2.21 27.35 -7.54
N ILE A 74 -2.54 26.23 -8.18
CA ILE A 74 -1.82 24.95 -8.04
C ILE A 74 -0.34 25.12 -8.47
N GLN A 75 -0.10 25.88 -9.54
CA GLN A 75 1.26 26.16 -9.99
C GLN A 75 2.07 27.00 -9.00
N ARG A 76 1.47 28.06 -8.45
CA ARG A 76 2.11 28.86 -7.41
C ARG A 76 2.40 28.04 -6.15
N LEU A 77 1.46 27.18 -5.73
CA LEU A 77 1.64 26.29 -4.59
C LEU A 77 2.84 25.36 -4.81
N ALA A 78 2.92 24.70 -5.97
CA ALA A 78 4.03 23.81 -6.28
C ALA A 78 5.38 24.56 -6.28
N GLN A 79 5.45 25.74 -6.91
CA GLN A 79 6.67 26.55 -6.97
C GLN A 79 7.10 27.06 -5.58
N GLN A 80 6.14 27.46 -4.74
CA GLN A 80 6.40 27.94 -3.38
C GLN A 80 7.09 26.89 -2.50
N TYR A 81 6.76 25.62 -2.68
CA TYR A 81 7.28 24.53 -1.87
C TYR A 81 8.43 23.77 -2.55
N ALA A 82 8.62 23.88 -3.86
CA ALA A 82 9.69 23.20 -4.61
C ALA A 82 11.11 23.55 -4.11
N SER A 83 11.32 24.77 -3.60
CA SER A 83 12.61 25.21 -3.06
C SER A 83 12.77 24.94 -1.55
N LYS A 84 11.72 24.49 -0.87
CA LYS A 84 11.66 24.35 0.59
C LYS A 84 11.76 22.90 1.07
N THR A 85 12.02 21.94 0.19
CA THR A 85 12.09 20.52 0.54
C THR A 85 13.49 20.14 1.04
N SER A 86 13.69 20.16 2.35
CA SER A 86 14.78 19.42 3.01
C SER A 86 14.35 17.97 3.24
N GLY A 87 15.24 17.00 3.01
CA GLY A 87 14.93 15.57 3.16
C GLY A 87 14.10 15.01 2.00
N PHE A 88 14.24 13.72 1.72
CA PHE A 88 13.44 13.06 0.69
C PHE A 88 12.51 12.05 1.35
N VAL A 89 13.08 11.14 2.14
CA VAL A 89 12.33 10.09 2.81
C VAL A 89 11.36 10.67 3.84
N GLU A 90 11.81 11.61 4.64
CA GLU A 90 11.06 12.24 5.74
C GLU A 90 9.84 13.04 5.25
N ASN A 91 9.84 13.41 3.97
CA ASN A 91 8.75 14.13 3.35
C ASN A 91 7.57 13.23 2.96
N SER A 92 7.68 11.90 3.05
CA SER A 92 6.56 10.98 2.83
C SER A 92 6.47 9.91 3.92
N GLY A 93 5.33 9.86 4.60
CA GLY A 93 5.03 8.80 5.56
C GLY A 93 5.18 7.40 4.98
N LYS A 94 4.72 7.21 3.73
CA LYS A 94 4.87 5.93 3.02
C LYS A 94 6.32 5.59 2.74
N LEU A 95 7.16 6.55 2.35
CA LEU A 95 8.58 6.26 2.11
C LEU A 95 9.33 5.92 3.40
N VAL A 96 8.99 6.55 4.52
CA VAL A 96 9.57 6.18 5.83
C VAL A 96 9.26 4.71 6.15
N VAL A 97 7.99 4.31 6.07
CA VAL A 97 7.59 2.90 6.31
C VAL A 97 8.19 1.96 5.28
N PHE A 98 8.20 2.36 4.00
CA PHE A 98 8.76 1.57 2.93
C PHE A 98 10.27 1.36 3.07
N ALA A 99 11.02 2.34 3.60
CA ALA A 99 12.43 2.17 3.93
C ALA A 99 12.64 1.06 4.97
N SER A 100 11.81 1.02 6.02
CA SER A 100 11.85 -0.06 7.02
C SER A 100 11.51 -1.42 6.41
N LEU A 101 10.53 -1.48 5.49
CA LEU A 101 10.21 -2.70 4.75
C LEU A 101 11.40 -3.17 3.89
N LEU A 102 12.11 -2.26 3.22
CA LEU A 102 13.31 -2.61 2.45
C LEU A 102 14.40 -3.23 3.34
N VAL A 103 14.61 -2.70 4.54
CA VAL A 103 15.55 -3.29 5.50
C VAL A 103 15.11 -4.72 5.87
N ALA A 104 13.83 -4.92 6.17
CA ALA A 104 13.28 -6.24 6.49
C ALA A 104 13.39 -7.23 5.30
N PHE A 105 13.18 -6.77 4.06
CA PHE A 105 13.33 -7.60 2.86
C PHE A 105 14.78 -8.00 2.61
N ALA A 106 15.74 -7.11 2.88
CA ALA A 106 17.15 -7.42 2.79
C ALA A 106 17.56 -8.51 3.80
N GLN A 107 16.99 -8.47 5.00
CA GLN A 107 17.23 -9.48 6.05
C GLN A 107 16.57 -10.82 5.73
N SER A 108 15.35 -10.82 5.17
CA SER A 108 14.66 -12.07 4.84
C SER A 108 15.26 -12.81 3.64
N GLY A 109 16.01 -12.11 2.79
CA GLY A 109 16.62 -12.71 1.60
C GLY A 109 15.56 -13.15 0.58
N GLU A 110 14.50 -12.37 0.43
CA GLU A 110 13.38 -12.68 -0.46
C GLU A 110 13.10 -11.57 -1.46
N LYS A 111 12.74 -11.98 -2.68
CA LYS A 111 12.32 -11.05 -3.73
C LYS A 111 10.97 -10.44 -3.39
N ALA A 112 10.80 -9.17 -3.77
CA ALA A 112 9.56 -8.44 -3.56
C ALA A 112 8.98 -7.89 -4.87
N VAL A 113 7.66 -7.76 -4.91
CA VAL A 113 6.94 -7.06 -5.99
C VAL A 113 6.27 -5.82 -5.43
N ILE A 114 6.43 -4.68 -6.10
CA ILE A 114 5.81 -3.43 -5.67
C ILE A 114 4.86 -2.95 -6.75
N PHE A 115 3.59 -2.78 -6.38
CA PHE A 115 2.56 -2.25 -7.24
C PHE A 115 2.30 -0.78 -6.95
N SER A 116 2.11 0.00 -8.01
CA SER A 116 1.59 1.36 -7.95
C SER A 116 0.71 1.64 -9.17
N ASN A 117 -0.31 2.47 -9.00
CA ASN A 117 -1.15 2.92 -10.11
C ASN A 117 -0.48 4.04 -10.92
N PHE A 118 0.60 4.64 -10.42
CA PHE A 118 1.26 5.81 -11.01
C PHE A 118 2.70 5.48 -11.45
N THR A 119 3.00 5.64 -12.74
CA THR A 119 4.34 5.37 -13.28
C THR A 119 5.41 6.29 -12.69
N GLN A 120 5.08 7.54 -12.38
CA GLN A 120 5.99 8.48 -11.72
C GLN A 120 6.38 8.01 -10.30
N THR A 121 5.45 7.36 -9.58
CA THR A 121 5.77 6.69 -8.31
C THR A 121 6.74 5.54 -8.56
N LEU A 122 6.58 4.76 -9.62
CA LEU A 122 7.53 3.70 -9.96
C LEU A 122 8.92 4.26 -10.34
N ASP A 123 9.00 5.39 -11.04
CA ASP A 123 10.28 6.07 -11.33
C ASP A 123 11.01 6.43 -10.04
N MET A 124 10.27 7.06 -9.12
CA MET A 124 10.74 7.45 -7.79
C MET A 124 11.21 6.24 -6.98
N LEU A 125 10.39 5.19 -6.90
CA LEU A 125 10.69 3.97 -6.16
C LEU A 125 11.87 3.21 -6.77
N ALA A 126 12.05 3.25 -8.08
CA ALA A 126 13.20 2.61 -8.73
C ALA A 126 14.52 3.24 -8.28
N SER A 127 14.60 4.56 -8.27
CA SER A 127 15.77 5.28 -7.74
C SER A 127 15.96 5.02 -6.25
N PHE A 128 14.87 5.03 -5.48
CA PHE A 128 14.90 4.77 -4.05
C PHE A 128 15.43 3.37 -3.72
N CYS A 129 14.89 2.32 -4.33
CA CYS A 129 15.33 0.93 -4.10
C CYS A 129 16.80 0.70 -4.48
N ARG A 130 17.28 1.32 -5.57
CA ARG A 130 18.70 1.23 -5.97
C ARG A 130 19.64 1.86 -4.94
N ASN A 131 19.23 2.96 -4.30
CA ASN A 131 20.01 3.58 -3.21
C ASN A 131 20.11 2.67 -1.98
N PHE A 132 19.18 1.71 -1.83
CA PHE A 132 19.20 0.66 -0.81
C PHE A 132 19.87 -0.64 -1.30
N ASN A 133 20.63 -0.59 -2.41
CA ASN A 133 21.35 -1.73 -3.01
C ASN A 133 20.45 -2.89 -3.47
N PHE A 134 19.20 -2.61 -3.85
CA PHE A 134 18.34 -3.60 -4.50
C PHE A 134 18.53 -3.58 -6.02
N ASN A 135 18.49 -4.77 -6.61
CA ASN A 135 18.34 -4.94 -8.05
C ASN A 135 16.90 -4.60 -8.43
N VAL A 136 16.69 -3.70 -9.39
CA VAL A 136 15.35 -3.23 -9.75
C VAL A 136 15.02 -3.61 -11.18
N GLU A 137 13.94 -4.37 -11.33
CA GLU A 137 13.27 -4.62 -12.60
C GLU A 137 11.93 -3.87 -12.66
N ARG A 138 11.42 -3.61 -13.87
CA ARG A 138 10.18 -2.87 -14.05
C ARG A 138 9.31 -3.46 -15.16
N LEU A 139 8.01 -3.50 -14.89
CA LEU A 139 6.99 -3.94 -15.82
C LEU A 139 5.82 -2.95 -15.81
N ASP A 140 5.73 -2.15 -16.86
CA ASP A 140 4.64 -1.19 -17.06
C ASP A 140 4.12 -1.21 -18.51
N GLY A 141 3.28 -0.22 -18.84
CA GLY A 141 2.69 -0.08 -20.17
C GLY A 141 3.70 0.14 -21.29
N GLN A 142 4.91 0.63 -21.00
CA GLN A 142 5.95 0.91 -22.00
C GLN A 142 6.73 -0.35 -22.39
N VAL A 143 6.71 -1.39 -21.55
CA VAL A 143 7.39 -2.67 -21.85
C VAL A 143 6.61 -3.42 -22.94
N PRO A 144 7.24 -3.72 -24.10
CA PRO A 144 6.60 -4.47 -25.17
C PRO A 144 6.15 -5.86 -24.71
N THR A 145 4.98 -6.32 -25.16
CA THR A 145 4.39 -7.60 -24.75
C THR A 145 5.35 -8.79 -24.85
N LYS A 146 6.18 -8.84 -25.90
CA LYS A 146 7.16 -9.90 -26.12
C LYS A 146 8.30 -9.93 -25.07
N GLU A 147 8.63 -8.78 -24.49
CA GLU A 147 9.67 -8.66 -23.47
C GLU A 147 9.15 -8.92 -22.05
N ARG A 148 7.85 -8.73 -21.81
CA ARG A 148 7.23 -8.93 -20.49
C ARG A 148 7.48 -10.34 -19.95
N GLN A 149 7.31 -11.37 -20.80
CA GLN A 149 7.52 -12.75 -20.35
C GLN A 149 8.99 -13.03 -20.00
N LYS A 150 9.96 -12.38 -20.66
CA LYS A 150 11.39 -12.53 -20.33
C LYS A 150 11.71 -11.95 -18.96
N ILE A 151 11.15 -10.78 -18.63
CA ILE A 151 11.25 -10.15 -17.31
C ILE A 151 10.66 -11.09 -16.24
N VAL A 152 9.44 -11.61 -16.48
CA VAL A 152 8.78 -12.54 -15.55
C VAL A 152 9.60 -13.82 -15.35
N ASN A 153 10.10 -14.42 -16.44
CA ASN A 153 10.90 -15.65 -16.36
C ASN A 153 12.18 -15.42 -15.57
N ARG A 154 12.90 -14.33 -15.84
CA ARG A 154 14.11 -13.97 -15.10
C ARG A 154 13.81 -13.70 -13.63
N PHE A 155 12.74 -12.95 -13.34
CA PHE A 155 12.37 -12.66 -11.96
C PHE A 155 12.04 -13.93 -11.17
N ASN A 156 11.34 -14.89 -11.79
CA ASN A 156 10.99 -16.18 -11.17
C ASN A 156 12.16 -17.16 -11.07
N ASP A 157 13.25 -16.95 -11.81
CA ASP A 157 14.43 -17.81 -11.78
C ASP A 157 15.07 -17.81 -10.37
N PRO A 158 15.23 -18.96 -9.70
CA PRO A 158 15.92 -19.05 -8.42
C PRO A 158 17.35 -18.50 -8.44
N ALA A 159 18.02 -18.48 -9.59
CA ALA A 159 19.37 -17.92 -9.75
C ALA A 159 19.39 -16.39 -9.71
N THR A 160 18.25 -15.72 -9.95
CA THR A 160 18.15 -14.26 -9.82
C THR A 160 18.33 -13.85 -8.35
N PRO A 161 19.18 -12.84 -8.06
CA PRO A 161 19.52 -12.45 -6.69
C PRO A 161 18.30 -12.22 -5.80
N ALA A 162 18.42 -12.63 -4.53
CA ALA A 162 17.37 -12.47 -3.53
C ALA A 162 16.97 -11.00 -3.29
N ASN A 163 17.92 -10.06 -3.40
CA ASN A 163 17.69 -8.61 -3.30
C ASN A 163 17.10 -8.00 -4.58
N THR A 164 16.23 -8.71 -5.29
CA THR A 164 15.58 -8.22 -6.51
C THR A 164 14.16 -7.76 -6.23
N ILE A 165 13.84 -6.55 -6.68
CA ILE A 165 12.52 -5.93 -6.60
C ILE A 165 11.97 -5.78 -8.01
N LEU A 166 10.75 -6.25 -8.24
CA LEU A 166 10.01 -6.02 -9.47
C LEU A 166 8.94 -4.94 -9.25
N LEU A 167 9.09 -3.82 -9.94
CA LEU A 167 8.14 -2.71 -9.95
C LEU A 167 7.08 -2.94 -11.02
N VAL A 168 5.80 -2.94 -10.66
CA VAL A 168 4.70 -3.23 -11.58
C VAL A 168 3.65 -2.13 -11.53
N SER A 169 3.31 -1.58 -12.70
CA SER A 169 2.12 -0.72 -12.76
C SER A 169 0.86 -1.59 -12.68
N THR A 170 -0.12 -1.23 -11.85
CA THR A 170 -1.34 -2.03 -11.66
C THR A 170 -2.03 -2.38 -12.99
N LYS A 171 -2.07 -1.43 -13.93
CA LYS A 171 -2.61 -1.64 -15.29
C LYS A 171 -1.85 -2.70 -16.09
N ALA A 172 -0.52 -2.77 -15.95
CA ALA A 172 0.28 -3.81 -16.61
C ALA A 172 0.21 -5.17 -15.90
N GLY A 173 -0.17 -5.19 -14.61
CA GLY A 173 -0.42 -6.41 -13.83
C GLY A 173 -1.70 -7.16 -14.21
N GLY A 174 -2.63 -6.52 -14.93
CA GLY A 174 -3.89 -7.12 -15.38
C GLY A 174 -3.73 -8.25 -16.42
N THR A 175 -2.53 -8.45 -16.99
CA THR A 175 -2.29 -9.42 -18.07
C THR A 175 -2.13 -10.88 -17.62
N GLY A 176 -2.54 -11.24 -16.41
CA GLY A 176 -2.45 -12.63 -15.99
C GLY A 176 -1.05 -13.08 -15.51
N LEU A 177 -0.14 -12.15 -15.19
CA LEU A 177 1.26 -12.46 -14.86
C LEU A 177 1.38 -13.45 -13.69
N ASN A 178 2.40 -14.30 -13.73
CA ASN A 178 2.76 -15.24 -12.68
C ASN A 178 4.08 -14.80 -12.03
N LEU A 179 4.04 -14.32 -10.78
CA LEU A 179 5.18 -13.72 -10.07
C LEU A 179 5.55 -14.51 -8.80
N ILE A 180 5.40 -15.84 -8.84
CA ILE A 180 5.68 -16.76 -7.72
C ILE A 180 7.15 -16.76 -7.24
N GLY A 181 8.07 -16.13 -7.97
CA GLY A 181 9.44 -15.91 -7.52
C GLY A 181 9.56 -14.98 -6.30
N ALA A 182 8.52 -14.20 -6.01
CA ALA A 182 8.42 -13.35 -4.83
C ALA A 182 7.48 -13.92 -3.78
N SER A 183 7.79 -13.65 -2.52
CA SER A 183 6.94 -13.93 -1.34
C SER A 183 6.56 -12.66 -0.59
N ARG A 184 7.02 -11.50 -1.05
CA ARG A 184 6.71 -10.18 -0.49
C ARG A 184 6.04 -9.32 -1.55
N LEU A 185 4.94 -8.67 -1.21
CA LEU A 185 4.27 -7.74 -2.12
C LEU A 185 3.89 -6.46 -1.39
N VAL A 186 4.16 -5.30 -2.00
CA VAL A 186 3.74 -4.00 -1.49
C VAL A 186 2.74 -3.39 -2.47
N LEU A 187 1.54 -3.08 -1.99
CA LEU A 187 0.61 -2.18 -2.65
C LEU A 187 0.93 -0.77 -2.15
N PHE A 188 1.71 -0.02 -2.94
CA PHE A 188 2.16 1.32 -2.53
C PHE A 188 1.02 2.33 -2.54
N ASP A 189 0.09 2.18 -3.47
CA ASP A 189 -1.16 2.92 -3.52
C ASP A 189 -2.32 2.03 -3.99
N SER A 190 -3.50 2.27 -3.44
CA SER A 190 -4.70 1.47 -3.68
C SER A 190 -5.51 2.06 -4.83
N ASP A 191 -6.10 1.19 -5.66
CA ASP A 191 -7.02 1.61 -6.72
C ASP A 191 -8.42 1.94 -6.16
N TRP A 192 -9.24 2.70 -6.88
CA TRP A 192 -10.64 2.90 -6.44
C TRP A 192 -11.47 1.60 -6.50
N ASN A 193 -11.10 0.68 -7.40
CA ASN A 193 -11.76 -0.61 -7.55
C ASN A 193 -10.99 -1.72 -6.81
N PRO A 194 -11.52 -2.30 -5.72
CA PRO A 194 -10.82 -3.32 -4.94
C PRO A 194 -10.45 -4.57 -5.76
N ALA A 195 -11.20 -4.85 -6.84
CA ALA A 195 -10.89 -5.96 -7.73
C ALA A 195 -9.49 -5.83 -8.37
N ASN A 196 -9.01 -4.61 -8.64
CA ASN A 196 -7.70 -4.38 -9.23
C ASN A 196 -6.58 -4.76 -8.24
N ASP A 197 -6.72 -4.38 -6.98
CA ASP A 197 -5.76 -4.69 -5.92
C ASP A 197 -5.74 -6.19 -5.60
N LEU A 198 -6.93 -6.83 -5.52
CA LEU A 198 -7.05 -8.28 -5.35
C LEU A 198 -6.38 -9.04 -6.50
N GLN A 199 -6.51 -8.54 -7.73
CA GLN A 199 -5.82 -9.12 -8.89
C GLN A 199 -4.30 -8.94 -8.85
N ALA A 200 -3.79 -7.85 -8.27
CA ALA A 200 -2.37 -7.63 -8.06
C ALA A 200 -1.81 -8.57 -7.00
N MET A 201 -2.51 -8.74 -5.88
CA MET A 201 -2.16 -9.67 -4.81
C MET A 201 -2.10 -11.13 -5.30
N ALA A 202 -3.04 -11.53 -6.15
CA ALA A 202 -3.11 -12.86 -6.75
C ALA A 202 -1.97 -13.18 -7.75
N ARG A 203 -1.01 -12.26 -7.95
CA ARG A 203 0.17 -12.49 -8.80
C ARG A 203 1.28 -13.26 -8.10
N ILE A 204 1.43 -13.09 -6.79
CA ILE A 204 2.43 -13.81 -5.98
C ILE A 204 1.82 -15.01 -5.24
N TRP A 205 0.52 -14.94 -4.92
CA TRP A 205 -0.20 -16.01 -4.23
C TRP A 205 -1.07 -16.78 -5.21
N ARG A 206 -0.43 -17.72 -5.92
CA ARG A 206 -1.01 -18.57 -6.96
C ARG A 206 -0.26 -19.90 -7.01
N ASP A 207 -0.83 -20.86 -7.73
CA ASP A 207 -0.22 -22.16 -8.01
C ASP A 207 1.26 -22.05 -8.42
N GLY A 208 2.10 -22.90 -7.82
CA GLY A 208 3.55 -22.87 -7.90
C GLY A 208 4.26 -22.04 -6.81
N GLN A 209 3.54 -21.26 -6.00
CA GLN A 209 4.11 -20.61 -4.82
C GLN A 209 4.52 -21.65 -3.76
N LYS A 210 5.71 -21.49 -3.19
CA LYS A 210 6.29 -22.41 -2.20
C LYS A 210 6.58 -21.77 -0.85
N LYS A 211 6.55 -20.44 -0.77
CA LYS A 211 6.86 -19.66 0.43
C LYS A 211 5.61 -18.98 0.98
N SER A 212 5.58 -18.74 2.28
CA SER A 212 4.56 -17.90 2.90
C SER A 212 4.60 -16.49 2.31
N CYS A 213 3.44 -15.99 1.89
CA CYS A 213 3.32 -14.70 1.22
C CYS A 213 2.90 -13.61 2.22
N HIS A 214 3.57 -12.46 2.17
CA HIS A 214 3.21 -11.30 2.98
C HIS A 214 2.92 -10.13 2.05
N ILE A 215 1.73 -9.55 2.22
CA ILE A 215 1.23 -8.44 1.42
C ILE A 215 1.11 -7.22 2.33
N TYR A 216 1.73 -6.12 1.94
CA TYR A 216 1.73 -4.86 2.69
C TYR A 216 0.99 -3.80 1.88
N ARG A 217 -0.13 -3.32 2.40
CA ARG A 217 -0.88 -2.20 1.81
C ARG A 217 -0.52 -0.92 2.55
N LEU A 218 0.14 0.02 1.87
CA LEU A 218 0.48 1.30 2.46
C LEU A 218 -0.69 2.28 2.32
N VAL A 219 -1.08 2.89 3.42
CA VAL A 219 -2.20 3.85 3.48
C VAL A 219 -1.74 5.09 4.21
N THR A 220 -1.79 6.26 3.59
CA THR A 220 -1.48 7.51 4.31
C THR A 220 -2.66 7.88 5.20
N SER A 221 -2.48 7.81 6.52
CA SER A 221 -3.54 8.01 7.51
C SER A 221 -4.15 9.41 7.44
N GLY A 222 -5.47 9.50 7.62
CA GLY A 222 -6.21 10.76 7.62
C GLY A 222 -6.28 11.46 6.26
N THR A 223 -5.90 10.78 5.17
CA THR A 223 -5.90 11.36 3.82
C THR A 223 -6.80 10.58 2.86
N ILE A 224 -6.83 11.01 1.60
CA ILE A 224 -7.54 10.35 0.51
C ILE A 224 -7.24 8.84 0.38
N ASP A 225 -6.03 8.39 0.73
CA ASP A 225 -5.71 6.95 0.69
C ASP A 225 -6.59 6.14 1.65
N GLU A 226 -6.80 6.66 2.87
CA GLU A 226 -7.61 6.00 3.87
C GLU A 226 -9.09 6.02 3.48
N LYS A 227 -9.57 7.12 2.89
CA LYS A 227 -10.93 7.19 2.34
C LYS A 227 -11.15 6.22 1.18
N ILE A 228 -10.14 6.03 0.31
CA ILE A 228 -10.18 5.01 -0.76
C ILE A 228 -10.28 3.61 -0.14
N LEU A 229 -9.48 3.30 0.89
CA LEU A 229 -9.54 2.02 1.58
C LEU A 229 -10.92 1.77 2.21
N GLN A 230 -11.47 2.73 2.95
CA GLN A 230 -12.79 2.63 3.57
C GLN A 230 -13.88 2.32 2.53
N ARG A 231 -13.82 2.96 1.35
CA ARG A 231 -14.73 2.69 0.24
C ARG A 231 -14.54 1.31 -0.36
N GLN A 232 -13.29 0.84 -0.50
CA GLN A 232 -13.03 -0.53 -0.93
C GLN A 232 -13.65 -1.54 0.03
N ILE A 233 -13.50 -1.33 1.35
CA ILE A 233 -14.07 -2.19 2.40
C ILE A 233 -15.60 -2.18 2.30
N LYS A 234 -16.24 -0.99 2.26
CA LYS A 234 -17.70 -0.84 2.12
C LYS A 234 -18.21 -1.57 0.86
N LYS A 235 -17.54 -1.38 -0.29
CA LYS A 235 -17.92 -2.03 -1.56
C LYS A 235 -17.75 -3.54 -1.49
N THR A 236 -16.68 -4.04 -0.88
CA THR A 236 -16.40 -5.48 -0.78
C THR A 236 -17.36 -6.16 0.19
N GLY A 237 -17.65 -5.54 1.34
CA GLY A 237 -18.64 -6.02 2.30
C GLY A 237 -20.05 -6.08 1.69
N LEU A 238 -20.45 -5.05 0.93
CA LEU A 238 -21.71 -5.07 0.18
C LEU A 238 -21.75 -6.21 -0.83
N HIS A 239 -20.68 -6.40 -1.63
CA HIS A 239 -20.61 -7.51 -2.58
C HIS A 239 -20.75 -8.89 -1.91
N ALA A 240 -20.16 -9.09 -0.73
CA ALA A 240 -20.31 -10.33 0.04
C ALA A 240 -21.77 -10.56 0.48
N ILE A 241 -22.50 -9.50 0.83
CA ILE A 241 -23.93 -9.56 1.18
C ILE A 241 -24.79 -9.85 -0.06
N PHE A 242 -24.50 -9.21 -1.20
CA PHE A 242 -25.21 -9.47 -2.46
C PHE A 242 -25.09 -10.93 -2.92
N ASP A 243 -23.92 -11.54 -2.71
CA ASP A 243 -23.67 -12.95 -3.02
C ASP A 243 -24.50 -13.91 -2.13
N MET A 244 -25.14 -13.43 -1.04
CA MET A 244 -25.95 -14.20 -0.07
C MET A 244 -27.49 -14.06 -0.21
N GLU A 245 -28.01 -13.54 -1.34
CA GLU A 245 -29.44 -13.27 -1.64
C GLU A 245 -30.13 -12.16 -0.81
N THR A 246 -30.16 -10.94 -1.36
CA THR A 246 -31.37 -10.10 -1.52
C THR A 246 -31.02 -8.84 -2.32
N SER A 247 -31.99 -8.31 -3.08
CA SER A 247 -31.88 -7.07 -3.85
C SER A 247 -31.81 -5.85 -2.90
N VAL A 248 -30.62 -5.53 -2.42
CA VAL A 248 -30.37 -4.26 -1.73
C VAL A 248 -30.01 -3.21 -2.78
N VAL A 249 -30.67 -2.05 -2.73
CA VAL A 249 -30.42 -0.95 -3.65
C VAL A 249 -28.94 -0.53 -3.53
N ALA A 250 -28.24 -0.40 -4.67
CA ALA A 250 -26.88 0.14 -4.69
C ALA A 250 -26.92 1.50 -3.99
N PRO A 251 -26.11 1.76 -2.95
CA PRO A 251 -26.18 3.03 -2.25
C PRO A 251 -25.79 4.14 -3.22
N GLU A 252 -26.76 5.01 -3.52
CA GLU A 252 -26.53 6.26 -4.22
C GLU A 252 -25.55 7.11 -3.40
N PHE A 253 -24.58 7.70 -4.10
CA PHE A 253 -23.61 8.63 -3.53
C PHE A 253 -24.33 9.72 -2.74
N GLN A 254 -24.05 9.84 -1.44
CA GLN A 254 -24.52 10.98 -0.65
C GLN A 254 -23.50 12.13 -0.76
N GLU A 255 -23.97 13.38 -0.74
CA GLU A 255 -23.07 14.56 -0.82
C GLU A 255 -22.05 14.59 0.32
N GLU A 256 -22.38 14.02 1.48
CA GLU A 256 -21.51 13.88 2.63
C GLU A 256 -20.29 12.99 2.32
N ASP A 257 -20.50 11.89 1.59
CA ASP A 257 -19.41 11.02 1.14
C ASP A 257 -18.43 11.80 0.23
N LEU A 258 -18.90 12.75 -0.58
CA LEU A 258 -18.03 13.52 -1.47
C LEU A 258 -17.18 14.54 -0.71
N LYS A 259 -17.72 15.17 0.33
CA LYS A 259 -16.97 16.13 1.17
C LYS A 259 -15.84 15.44 1.92
N ASP A 260 -16.11 14.26 2.44
CA ASP A 260 -15.17 13.44 3.20
C ASP A 260 -13.87 13.11 2.41
N ILE A 261 -13.91 13.02 1.08
CA ILE A 261 -12.72 12.79 0.23
C ILE A 261 -11.71 13.93 0.34
N PHE A 262 -12.18 15.15 0.59
CA PHE A 262 -11.37 16.37 0.61
C PHE A 262 -10.98 16.80 2.04
N GLU A 263 -11.29 15.98 3.04
CA GLU A 263 -10.88 16.23 4.42
C GLU A 263 -9.52 15.59 4.72
N VAL A 264 -8.65 16.36 5.38
CA VAL A 264 -7.34 15.91 5.82
C VAL A 264 -7.32 15.92 7.34
N GLU A 265 -7.39 14.74 7.93
CA GLU A 265 -7.32 14.53 9.37
C GLU A 265 -5.88 14.33 9.81
N THR A 266 -5.49 14.93 10.93
CA THR A 266 -4.11 14.89 11.46
C THR A 266 -4.02 14.14 12.79
N ALA A 267 -5.06 13.39 13.14
CA ALA A 267 -5.07 12.58 14.35
C ALA A 267 -3.94 11.52 14.29
N ASP A 268 -3.41 11.18 15.46
CA ASP A 268 -2.34 10.19 15.59
C ASP A 268 -2.81 8.76 15.28
N GLU A 269 -4.12 8.51 15.35
CA GLU A 269 -4.74 7.21 15.10
C GLU A 269 -5.33 7.12 13.68
N SER A 270 -5.42 5.89 13.16
CA SER A 270 -6.17 5.61 11.93
C SER A 270 -7.63 6.02 12.09
N ASN A 271 -8.14 6.80 11.14
CA ASN A 271 -9.54 7.17 11.10
C ASN A 271 -10.45 5.93 10.96
N THR A 272 -10.01 4.96 10.15
CA THR A 272 -10.70 3.67 9.96
C THR A 272 -10.80 2.91 11.26
N HIS A 273 -9.72 2.83 12.05
CA HIS A 273 -9.73 2.16 13.35
C HIS A 273 -10.77 2.77 14.29
N ARG A 274 -10.79 4.11 14.37
CA ARG A 274 -11.77 4.88 15.17
C ARG A 274 -13.20 4.65 14.69
N ILE A 275 -13.46 4.69 13.37
CA ILE A 275 -14.80 4.46 12.80
C ILE A 275 -15.30 3.04 13.10
N MET A 276 -14.40 2.05 13.08
CA MET A 276 -14.75 0.66 13.37
C MET A 276 -15.05 0.41 14.86
N GLY A 277 -14.78 1.37 15.75
CA GLY A 277 -14.99 1.23 17.19
C GLY A 277 -14.15 0.11 17.81
N CYS A 278 -12.98 -0.16 17.24
CA CYS A 278 -12.08 -1.20 17.73
C CYS A 278 -11.31 -0.70 18.96
N HIS A 279 -11.16 -1.58 19.95
CA HIS A 279 -10.53 -1.28 21.25
C HIS A 279 -9.11 -1.84 21.38
N CYS A 280 -8.48 -2.26 20.27
CA CYS A 280 -7.09 -2.70 20.29
C CYS A 280 -6.12 -1.52 20.28
N GLU A 281 -4.84 -1.79 20.56
CA GLU A 281 -3.79 -0.78 20.57
C GLU A 281 -3.36 -0.33 19.16
N GLY A 282 -3.86 -1.00 18.10
CA GLY A 282 -3.54 -0.67 16.71
C GLY A 282 -2.09 -0.95 16.30
N ASP A 283 -1.34 -1.68 17.13
CA ASP A 283 0.03 -2.15 16.93
C ASP A 283 0.15 -3.29 15.91
N GLY A 284 -0.97 -3.96 15.63
CA GLY A 284 -1.07 -5.06 14.68
C GLY A 284 -0.81 -6.43 15.29
N THR A 285 -0.71 -6.55 16.62
CA THR A 285 -0.55 -7.85 17.29
C THR A 285 -1.83 -8.68 17.15
N THR A 286 -1.67 -9.89 16.62
CA THR A 286 -2.78 -10.85 16.57
C THR A 286 -3.13 -11.32 17.98
N ALA A 287 -4.34 -11.86 18.19
CA ALA A 287 -4.71 -12.45 19.48
C ALA A 287 -3.75 -13.61 19.83
N GLU A 288 -3.39 -14.41 18.83
CA GLU A 288 -2.44 -15.54 18.98
C GLU A 288 -1.04 -15.07 19.39
N GLU A 289 -0.55 -13.93 18.88
CA GLU A 289 0.75 -13.37 19.26
C GLU A 289 0.74 -12.76 20.68
N ARG A 290 -0.40 -12.19 21.11
CA ARG A 290 -0.58 -11.69 22.48
C ARG A 290 -0.61 -12.81 23.52
N ASP A 291 -1.29 -13.92 23.21
CA ASP A 291 -1.34 -15.08 24.09
C ASP A 291 0.05 -15.71 24.30
N ILE A 292 0.93 -15.66 23.28
CA ILE A 292 2.32 -16.16 23.37
C ILE A 292 3.20 -15.25 24.24
N GLU A 293 3.00 -13.93 24.17
CA GLU A 293 3.74 -12.98 25.03
C GLU A 293 3.30 -13.09 26.51
N GLU A 294 2.02 -13.35 26.77
CA GLU A 294 1.51 -13.59 28.13
C GLU A 294 1.97 -14.93 28.73
N GLU A 295 2.12 -15.99 27.92
CA GLU A 295 2.67 -17.28 28.39
C GLU A 295 4.19 -17.25 28.61
N GLY A 296 4.93 -16.41 27.88
CA GLY A 296 6.39 -16.29 27.98
C GLY A 296 6.89 -15.59 29.24
N ASP A 297 6.06 -14.75 29.89
CA ASP A 297 6.42 -14.01 31.11
C ASP A 297 6.13 -14.82 32.39
N GLY A 298 5.36 -15.91 32.29
CA GLY A 298 5.00 -16.78 33.42
C GLY A 298 6.11 -17.75 33.89
N ASP A 299 7.07 -18.06 33.02
CA ASP A 299 8.13 -19.04 33.31
C ASP A 299 9.44 -18.40 33.84
N ALA A 300 9.55 -17.07 33.82
CA ALA A 300 10.74 -16.36 34.33
C ALA A 300 10.70 -16.11 35.85
N GLU A 301 9.52 -16.03 36.48
CA GLU A 301 9.41 -15.75 37.92
C GLU A 301 9.49 -16.99 38.84
N SER A 302 9.49 -18.21 38.28
CA SER A 302 9.52 -19.44 39.09
C SER A 302 10.93 -19.98 39.36
N ASN A 303 11.95 -19.56 38.60
CA ASN A 303 13.33 -20.08 38.73
C ASN A 303 14.27 -19.24 39.64
N GLU A 304 13.83 -18.09 40.17
CA GLU A 304 14.66 -17.29 41.10
C GLU A 304 14.44 -17.60 42.59
N LYS A 305 13.49 -18.47 42.95
CA LYS A 305 13.21 -18.80 44.36
C LYS A 305 13.92 -20.04 44.92
N GLU A 306 14.65 -20.80 44.10
CA GLU A 306 15.37 -22.01 44.58
C GLU A 306 16.86 -21.82 44.90
N ASN A 307 17.47 -20.65 44.63
CA ASN A 307 18.92 -20.43 44.83
C ASN A 307 19.30 -19.51 46.00
N LYS A 308 18.43 -19.36 47.01
CA LYS A 308 18.75 -18.65 48.27
C LYS A 308 18.40 -19.49 49.51
N ALA A 309 18.92 -20.70 49.57
CA ALA A 309 18.99 -21.46 50.81
C ALA A 309 20.17 -22.44 50.74
N ASP A 310 21.38 -21.91 50.97
CA ASP A 310 22.51 -22.64 51.57
C ASP A 310 23.57 -21.64 52.06
#